data_AF-A0A2T3AU69-F1
#
_entry.id   AF-A0A2T3AU69-F1
#
_cell.length_a   1.000
_cell.length_b   1.000
_cell.length_c   1.000
_cell.angle_alpha   90.00
_cell.angle_beta   90.00
_cell.angle_gamma   90.00
#
_symmetry.space_group_name_H-M   'P 1'
#
loop_
_entity.id
_entity.type
_entity.pdbx_description
1 polymer ?
#
loop_
_entity_poly.entity_id
_entity_poly.type
_entity_poly.pdbx_seq_one_letter_code
_entity_poly.pdbx_strand_id
1 'polypeptide(L)'
;MYYLEPTTLIETNDSLSISKPFALNQTKHKATQSNETYRQQQYFVGLLFQQQSTQSATRLVGMASSFTANDPASDMVMGVTINSHGDRRLLNKEKFVETEVPKDHPIFTSRPTHIGENIGIPVLVQKLVPFYDLPEGAPDRNMNRTAMYLKLLVNVQERGWGFTNLFNPEDEQAGPILIVRKDGKPITPRQVEALAAFCRFQVAPEHRQLQDDCLPELESDESFEARKEFVRTRVTRSVFEKYFEDFKKERAMEDPSWADVASLYDV
;
A
#
# COMPACT_ATOMS: atom_id res chain seq x y z
N MET A 1 -9.25 -35.88 5.60
CA MET A 1 -8.00 -35.20 5.20
C MET A 1 -8.18 -34.83 3.74
N TYR A 2 -8.71 -33.64 3.47
CA TYR A 2 -9.02 -33.19 2.11
C TYR A 2 -7.93 -32.21 1.68
N TYR A 3 -7.22 -32.59 0.62
CA TYR A 3 -6.26 -31.73 -0.07
C TYR A 3 -7.03 -30.67 -0.86
N LEU A 4 -6.72 -29.40 -0.61
CA LEU A 4 -7.11 -28.30 -1.49
C LEU A 4 -5.91 -28.02 -2.41
N GLU A 5 -6.14 -28.10 -3.72
CA GLU A 5 -5.14 -27.76 -4.74
C GLU A 5 -4.95 -26.23 -4.86
N PRO A 6 -3.74 -25.76 -5.22
CA PRO A 6 -3.46 -24.33 -5.37
C PRO A 6 -4.12 -23.77 -6.63
N THR A 7 -4.96 -22.75 -6.45
CA THR A 7 -5.56 -21.98 -7.55
C THR A 7 -4.55 -20.97 -8.09
N THR A 8 -4.06 -21.20 -9.29
CA THR A 8 -3.32 -20.20 -10.09
C THR A 8 -4.30 -19.18 -10.67
N LEU A 9 -4.20 -17.92 -10.23
CA LEU A 9 -4.93 -16.81 -10.83
C LEU A 9 -4.23 -16.39 -12.13
N ILE A 10 -4.80 -16.81 -13.26
CA ILE A 10 -4.46 -16.30 -14.60
C ILE A 10 -5.45 -15.18 -14.90
N GLU A 11 -4.98 -13.95 -15.06
CA GLU A 11 -5.77 -12.85 -15.62
C GLU A 11 -6.05 -13.13 -17.10
N THR A 12 -7.27 -13.53 -17.44
CA THR A 12 -7.73 -13.64 -18.83
C THR A 12 -8.36 -12.33 -19.30
N ASN A 13 -7.76 -11.74 -20.33
CA ASN A 13 -8.34 -10.66 -21.12
C ASN A 13 -9.47 -11.20 -22.00
N ASP A 14 -10.72 -11.00 -21.59
CA ASP A 14 -11.88 -11.25 -22.45
C ASP A 14 -12.01 -10.16 -23.51
N SER A 15 -11.74 -10.56 -24.76
CA SER A 15 -12.03 -9.80 -25.97
C SER A 15 -13.25 -10.41 -26.66
N LEU A 16 -14.41 -9.77 -26.48
CA LEU A 16 -15.63 -10.06 -27.22
C LEU A 16 -15.55 -9.44 -28.61
N SER A 17 -15.84 -10.25 -29.63
CA SER A 17 -15.93 -9.82 -31.03
C SER A 17 -17.32 -10.04 -31.62
N ILE A 18 -17.88 -8.91 -32.12
CA ILE A 18 -18.62 -8.71 -33.38
C ILE A 18 -20.11 -9.14 -33.50
N SER A 19 -20.99 -8.13 -33.64
CA SER A 19 -21.82 -7.78 -34.83
C SER A 19 -23.11 -7.06 -34.34
N LYS A 20 -23.63 -5.93 -34.84
CA LYS A 20 -23.86 -5.37 -36.20
C LYS A 20 -24.11 -3.83 -36.10
N PRO A 21 -24.25 -3.09 -37.23
CA PRO A 21 -23.87 -1.69 -37.33
C PRO A 21 -25.01 -0.69 -37.06
N PHE A 22 -24.66 0.49 -36.54
CA PHE A 22 -25.49 1.68 -36.64
C PHE A 22 -24.64 2.85 -37.15
N ALA A 23 -25.09 3.46 -38.24
CA ALA A 23 -24.43 4.58 -38.88
C ALA A 23 -24.52 5.83 -37.98
N LEU A 24 -23.39 6.52 -37.78
CA LEU A 24 -23.42 7.92 -37.37
C LEU A 24 -22.22 8.69 -37.93
N ASN A 25 -22.54 9.93 -38.28
CA ASN A 25 -21.81 10.84 -39.16
C ASN A 25 -20.45 11.33 -38.64
N GLN A 26 -19.59 11.54 -39.64
CA GLN A 26 -18.50 12.51 -39.78
C GLN A 26 -18.35 13.58 -38.68
N THR A 27 -17.21 13.56 -37.98
CA THR A 27 -16.41 14.76 -37.61
C THR A 27 -15.06 14.32 -37.04
N LYS A 28 -14.10 13.97 -37.91
CA LYS A 28 -12.70 13.75 -37.53
C LYS A 28 -11.81 14.64 -38.39
N HIS A 29 -11.44 15.81 -37.90
CA HIS A 29 -10.24 16.51 -38.40
C HIS A 29 -9.57 17.49 -37.42
N LYS A 30 -9.85 17.45 -36.10
CA LYS A 30 -9.18 18.33 -35.12
C LYS A 30 -8.51 17.66 -33.91
N ALA A 31 -8.53 16.33 -33.80
CA ALA A 31 -8.01 15.65 -32.59
C ALA A 31 -6.52 15.28 -32.62
N THR A 32 -5.86 15.28 -33.79
CA THR A 32 -4.51 14.70 -33.90
C THR A 32 -3.38 15.65 -33.47
N GLN A 33 -3.54 16.96 -33.61
CA GLN A 33 -2.48 17.93 -33.24
C GLN A 33 -2.33 18.14 -31.72
N SER A 34 -3.38 17.93 -30.93
CA SER A 34 -3.32 18.12 -29.47
C SER A 34 -2.51 17.05 -28.72
N ASN A 35 -2.33 15.86 -29.31
CA ASN A 35 -1.65 14.73 -28.67
C ASN A 35 -0.11 14.78 -28.83
N GLU A 36 0.41 15.38 -29.90
CA GLU A 36 1.87 15.51 -30.10
C GLU A 36 2.48 16.59 -29.21
N THR A 37 1.79 17.71 -29.01
CA THR A 37 2.25 18.78 -28.11
C THR A 37 2.32 18.31 -26.66
N TYR A 38 1.37 17.46 -26.23
CA TYR A 38 1.37 16.89 -24.88
C TYR A 38 2.51 15.88 -24.66
N ARG A 39 2.86 15.09 -25.69
CA ARG A 39 4.02 14.19 -25.63
C ARG A 39 5.33 14.96 -25.55
N GLN A 40 5.51 16.03 -26.32
CA GLN A 40 6.76 16.81 -26.30
C GLN A 40 6.97 17.55 -24.96
N GLN A 41 5.90 18.03 -24.31
CA GLN A 41 6.00 18.64 -22.97
C GLN A 41 6.38 17.63 -21.88
N GLN A 42 5.92 16.37 -21.96
CA GLN A 42 6.31 15.30 -21.03
C GLN A 42 7.82 14.95 -21.14
N TYR A 43 8.39 14.95 -22.35
CA TYR A 43 9.82 14.71 -22.54
C TYR A 43 10.71 15.82 -21.95
N PHE A 44 10.26 17.07 -22.02
CA PHE A 44 11.07 18.20 -21.54
C PHE A 44 11.14 18.27 -20.00
N VAL A 45 10.03 17.97 -19.30
CA VAL A 45 10.00 17.89 -17.83
C VAL A 45 10.80 16.68 -17.31
N GLY A 46 10.75 15.54 -18.00
CA GLY A 46 11.56 14.37 -17.66
C GLY A 46 13.07 14.62 -17.74
N LEU A 47 13.54 15.35 -18.75
CA LEU A 47 14.95 15.69 -18.93
C LEU A 47 15.48 16.68 -17.88
N LEU A 48 14.66 17.63 -17.43
CA LEU A 48 15.04 18.58 -16.38
C LEU A 48 15.14 17.92 -14.99
N PHE A 49 14.31 16.94 -14.68
CA PHE A 49 14.41 16.17 -13.43
C PHE A 49 15.57 15.16 -13.44
N GLN A 50 15.91 14.60 -14.60
CA GLN A 50 17.04 13.66 -14.72
C GLN A 50 18.41 14.34 -14.55
N GLN A 51 18.53 15.64 -14.86
CA GLN A 51 19.76 16.40 -14.61
C GLN A 51 19.96 16.78 -13.13
N GLN A 52 18.90 16.86 -12.33
CA GLN A 52 19.02 17.13 -10.89
C GLN A 52 19.20 15.85 -10.06
N SER A 53 18.61 14.72 -10.48
CA SER A 53 18.79 13.43 -9.77
C SER A 53 20.18 12.83 -9.95
N THR A 54 20.87 13.11 -11.06
CA THR A 54 22.23 12.61 -11.31
C THR A 54 23.31 13.29 -10.46
N GLN A 55 23.02 14.43 -9.82
CA GLN A 55 23.94 15.02 -8.84
C GLN A 55 23.79 14.41 -7.43
N SER A 56 22.66 13.75 -7.14
CA SER A 56 22.44 13.01 -5.88
C SER A 56 22.78 11.51 -5.99
N ALA A 57 22.80 10.95 -7.20
CA ALA A 57 23.05 9.52 -7.41
C ALA A 57 24.53 9.08 -7.29
N THR A 58 25.50 10.01 -7.34
CA THR A 58 26.93 9.65 -7.22
C THR A 58 27.41 9.45 -5.77
N ARG A 59 26.50 9.41 -4.78
CA ARG A 59 26.85 9.16 -3.36
C ARG A 59 26.21 7.91 -2.74
N LEU A 60 25.58 7.05 -3.53
CA LEU A 60 24.84 5.87 -3.04
C LEU A 60 25.26 4.54 -3.71
N VAL A 61 26.53 4.40 -4.09
CA VAL A 61 27.09 3.10 -4.50
C VAL A 61 28.21 2.76 -3.53
N GLY A 62 27.88 2.15 -2.40
CA GLY A 62 28.90 1.69 -1.44
C GLY A 62 28.50 1.45 0.01
N MET A 63 27.21 1.35 0.35
CA MET A 63 26.80 0.97 1.71
C MET A 63 25.72 -0.10 1.68
N ALA A 64 26.10 -1.32 1.32
CA ALA A 64 25.50 -2.50 1.91
C ALA A 64 26.04 -2.63 3.35
N SER A 65 25.72 -1.66 4.21
CA SER A 65 26.05 -1.74 5.63
C SER A 65 25.02 -2.64 6.27
N SER A 66 25.45 -3.84 6.66
CA SER A 66 24.73 -4.67 7.62
C SER A 66 24.46 -3.83 8.86
N PHE A 67 23.21 -3.41 9.07
CA PHE A 67 22.79 -2.66 10.24
C PHE A 67 22.91 -3.55 11.48
N THR A 68 24.01 -3.41 12.21
CA THR A 68 24.13 -3.87 13.59
C THR A 68 23.22 -3.03 14.48
N ALA A 69 22.59 -3.69 15.46
CA ALA A 69 21.65 -3.16 16.45
C ALA A 69 21.73 -1.64 16.73
N ASN A 70 20.56 -0.98 16.71
CA ASN A 70 20.33 0.41 17.12
C ASN A 70 21.33 0.92 18.16
N ASP A 71 22.14 1.90 17.78
CA ASP A 71 22.83 2.73 18.77
C ASP A 71 21.75 3.35 19.66
N PRO A 72 21.68 3.04 20.97
CA PRO A 72 20.67 3.60 21.86
C PRO A 72 20.73 5.14 21.93
N ALA A 73 21.83 5.75 21.48
CA ALA A 73 21.98 7.19 21.36
C ALA A 73 21.34 7.80 20.09
N SER A 74 20.87 6.99 19.13
CA SER A 74 20.18 7.52 17.96
C SER A 74 18.75 7.96 18.33
N ASP A 75 18.45 9.24 18.11
CA ASP A 75 17.11 9.82 18.25
C ASP A 75 16.19 9.50 17.07
N MET A 76 16.61 8.60 16.17
CA MET A 76 15.84 8.17 15.01
C MET A 76 15.25 6.77 15.19
N VAL A 77 14.10 6.54 14.55
CA VAL A 77 13.41 5.26 14.40
C VAL A 77 13.33 4.93 12.92
N MET A 78 13.65 3.69 12.54
CA MET A 78 13.51 3.25 11.16
C MET A 78 12.05 2.94 10.83
N GLY A 79 11.52 3.66 9.85
CA GLY A 79 10.22 3.45 9.23
C GLY A 79 10.34 3.13 7.74
N VAL A 80 9.18 3.09 7.09
CA VAL A 80 9.06 2.90 5.64
C VAL A 80 8.08 3.90 5.08
N THR A 81 8.46 4.56 3.99
CA THR A 81 7.56 5.33 3.15
C THR A 81 7.05 4.45 2.02
N ILE A 82 5.72 4.31 1.90
CA ILE A 82 5.06 3.78 0.70
C ILE A 82 4.82 4.93 -0.25
N ASN A 83 5.60 5.00 -1.32
CA ASN A 83 5.45 6.02 -2.36
C ASN A 83 4.17 5.79 -3.18
N SER A 84 3.52 6.90 -3.55
CA SER A 84 2.31 6.88 -4.37
C SER A 84 2.56 6.39 -5.79
N HIS A 85 1.50 6.13 -6.56
CA HIS A 85 1.67 5.82 -7.99
C HIS A 85 2.34 6.99 -8.76
N GLY A 86 1.98 8.24 -8.45
CA GLY A 86 2.61 9.41 -9.07
C GLY A 86 4.08 9.57 -8.71
N ASP A 87 4.46 9.38 -7.44
CA ASP A 87 5.87 9.38 -7.02
C ASP A 87 6.71 8.40 -7.85
N ARG A 88 6.20 7.19 -8.04
CA ARG A 88 6.89 6.14 -8.79
C ARG A 88 6.99 6.48 -10.26
N ARG A 89 5.91 6.97 -10.87
CA ARG A 89 5.86 7.25 -12.31
C ARG A 89 6.61 8.52 -12.69
N LEU A 90 6.49 9.58 -11.90
CA LEU A 90 6.98 10.91 -12.25
C LEU A 90 8.37 11.18 -11.69
N LEU A 91 8.70 10.61 -10.52
CA LEU A 91 9.98 10.82 -9.84
C LEU A 91 10.86 9.56 -9.85
N ASN A 92 10.42 8.48 -10.49
CA ASN A 92 11.14 7.19 -10.55
C ASN A 92 11.53 6.65 -9.17
N LYS A 93 10.71 6.88 -8.14
CA LYS A 93 10.93 6.35 -6.80
C LYS A 93 10.53 4.88 -6.71
N GLU A 94 11.21 4.14 -5.86
CA GLU A 94 10.80 2.79 -5.47
C GLU A 94 9.48 2.82 -4.67
N LYS A 95 8.74 1.70 -4.66
CA LYS A 95 7.43 1.66 -4.00
C LYS A 95 7.54 1.74 -2.47
N PHE A 96 8.50 1.05 -1.89
CA PHE A 96 8.74 1.00 -0.45
C PHE A 96 10.17 1.48 -0.21
N VAL A 97 10.34 2.54 0.56
CA VAL A 97 11.66 3.16 0.81
C VAL A 97 11.86 3.29 2.31
N GLU A 98 13.03 2.91 2.81
CA GLU A 98 13.38 3.12 4.22
C GLU A 98 13.41 4.61 4.56
N THR A 99 12.99 4.95 5.77
CA THR A 99 12.89 6.35 6.20
C THR A 99 13.25 6.46 7.66
N GLU A 100 14.25 7.26 7.98
CA GLU A 100 14.57 7.62 9.36
C GLU A 100 13.56 8.66 9.87
N VAL A 101 13.00 8.41 11.04
CA VAL A 101 11.97 9.26 11.65
C VAL A 101 12.41 9.66 13.06
N PRO A 102 12.52 10.96 13.37
CA PRO A 102 12.83 11.41 14.73
C PRO A 102 11.82 10.88 15.76
N LYS A 103 12.27 10.48 16.95
CA LYS A 103 11.40 9.97 18.04
C LYS A 103 10.36 11.00 18.52
N ASP A 104 10.64 12.28 18.35
CA ASP A 104 9.73 13.39 18.65
C ASP A 104 8.77 13.72 17.49
N HIS A 105 8.84 12.99 16.37
CA HIS A 105 7.96 13.20 15.23
C HIS A 105 6.48 13.01 15.63
N PRO A 106 5.56 13.89 15.18
CA PRO A 106 4.14 13.85 15.58
C PRO A 106 3.44 12.51 15.35
N ILE A 107 3.92 11.69 14.40
CA ILE A 107 3.38 10.34 14.15
C ILE A 107 3.28 9.50 15.43
N PHE A 108 4.24 9.60 16.35
CA PHE A 108 4.30 8.78 17.57
C PHE A 108 3.22 9.13 18.59
N THR A 109 2.54 10.27 18.43
CA THR A 109 1.36 10.64 19.22
C THR A 109 0.08 9.97 18.71
N SER A 110 0.11 9.38 17.51
CA SER A 110 -1.06 8.74 16.87
C SER A 110 -1.44 7.40 17.53
N ARG A 111 -2.67 6.96 17.26
CA ARG A 111 -3.13 5.61 17.59
C ARG A 111 -2.62 4.61 16.55
N PRO A 112 -2.20 3.39 16.97
CA PRO A 112 -1.95 2.31 16.02
C PRO A 112 -3.17 1.96 15.18
N THR A 113 -2.94 1.35 14.02
CA THR A 113 -4.02 0.86 13.17
C THR A 113 -4.74 -0.31 13.85
N HIS A 114 -6.04 -0.47 13.58
CA HIS A 114 -6.80 -1.58 14.16
C HIS A 114 -6.23 -2.94 13.76
N ILE A 115 -5.75 -3.10 12.53
CA ILE A 115 -5.07 -4.34 12.12
C ILE A 115 -3.81 -4.54 12.96
N GLY A 116 -2.98 -3.51 13.12
CA GLY A 116 -1.77 -3.57 13.93
C GLY A 116 -2.05 -4.00 15.38
N GLU A 117 -3.06 -3.41 16.02
CA GLU A 117 -3.50 -3.79 17.37
C GLU A 117 -3.91 -5.27 17.43
N ASN A 118 -4.69 -5.76 16.47
CA ASN A 118 -5.21 -7.14 16.47
C ASN A 118 -4.16 -8.21 16.13
N ILE A 119 -3.16 -7.88 15.29
CA ILE A 119 -2.02 -8.78 15.06
C ILE A 119 -0.93 -8.65 16.14
N GLY A 120 -1.03 -7.67 17.05
CA GLY A 120 -0.05 -7.48 18.12
C GLY A 120 1.23 -6.74 17.70
N ILE A 121 1.20 -6.00 16.58
CA ILE A 121 2.29 -5.11 16.15
C ILE A 121 1.73 -3.68 16.07
N PRO A 122 2.14 -2.74 16.93
CA PRO A 122 1.53 -1.42 17.00
C PRO A 122 2.00 -0.52 15.85
N VAL A 123 1.49 -0.75 14.64
CA VAL A 123 1.83 -0.01 13.42
C VAL A 123 1.12 1.35 13.39
N LEU A 124 1.88 2.42 13.17
CA LEU A 124 1.39 3.78 12.96
C LEU A 124 1.45 4.10 11.46
N VAL A 125 0.45 4.83 10.95
CA VAL A 125 0.35 5.17 9.53
C VAL A 125 -0.05 6.64 9.35
N GLN A 126 0.82 7.45 8.75
CA GLN A 126 0.59 8.86 8.49
C GLN A 126 0.67 9.19 7.00
N LYS A 127 -0.30 9.96 6.50
CA LYS A 127 -0.26 10.55 5.16
C LYS A 127 0.79 11.66 5.14
N LEU A 128 1.70 11.60 4.17
CA LEU A 128 2.66 12.65 3.91
C LEU A 128 2.07 13.63 2.88
N VAL A 129 2.39 14.90 3.04
CA VAL A 129 2.06 15.92 2.03
C VAL A 129 3.03 15.73 0.87
N PRO A 130 2.54 15.54 -0.38
CA PRO A 130 3.44 15.46 -1.52
C PRO A 130 4.22 16.78 -1.69
N PHE A 131 5.51 16.67 -1.96
CA PHE A 131 6.43 17.82 -2.03
C PHE A 131 6.39 18.57 -3.37
N TYR A 132 5.43 18.31 -4.24
CA TYR A 132 5.43 18.82 -5.60
C TYR A 132 4.02 19.16 -6.08
N ASP A 133 3.91 20.34 -6.69
CA ASP A 133 2.70 20.76 -7.39
C ASP A 133 2.59 19.97 -8.69
N LEU A 134 1.64 19.04 -8.74
CA LEU A 134 1.33 18.33 -9.97
C LEU A 134 0.44 19.19 -10.86
N PRO A 135 0.75 19.33 -12.16
CA PRO A 135 0.05 20.27 -13.05
C PRO A 135 -1.39 19.83 -13.30
N GLU A 136 -2.41 20.44 -12.69
CA GLU A 136 -3.85 20.10 -12.75
C GLU A 136 -4.30 19.11 -13.88
N GLY A 137 -4.90 17.96 -13.52
CA GLY A 137 -5.53 17.04 -14.49
C GLY A 137 -4.80 15.74 -14.87
N ALA A 138 -3.58 15.47 -14.40
CA ALA A 138 -3.00 14.12 -14.57
C ALA A 138 -3.81 13.07 -13.82
N PRO A 139 -4.18 11.95 -14.45
CA PRO A 139 -4.88 10.85 -13.79
C PRO A 139 -3.98 10.16 -12.75
N ASP A 140 -4.61 9.62 -11.68
CA ASP A 140 -4.01 8.71 -10.68
C ASP A 140 -2.83 9.24 -9.85
N ARG A 141 -2.68 10.56 -9.78
CA ARG A 141 -1.52 11.29 -9.19
C ARG A 141 -1.06 10.79 -7.83
N ASN A 142 -2.00 10.56 -6.94
CA ASN A 142 -1.73 10.34 -5.52
C ASN A 142 -2.37 9.04 -5.02
N MET A 143 -2.73 8.13 -5.93
CA MET A 143 -3.32 6.87 -5.50
C MET A 143 -2.26 5.99 -4.84
N ASN A 144 -2.56 5.55 -3.63
CA ASN A 144 -1.76 4.57 -2.91
C ASN A 144 -2.66 3.47 -2.35
N ARG A 145 -3.29 2.71 -3.26
CA ARG A 145 -4.24 1.66 -2.90
C ARG A 145 -3.64 0.65 -1.91
N THR A 146 -2.34 0.33 -2.04
CA THR A 146 -1.64 -0.55 -1.10
C THR A 146 -1.66 0.00 0.33
N ALA A 147 -1.38 1.29 0.51
CA ALA A 147 -1.39 1.90 1.84
C ALA A 147 -2.81 2.07 2.42
N MET A 148 -3.84 2.20 1.58
CA MET A 148 -5.23 2.36 2.06
C MET A 148 -5.68 1.18 2.92
N TYR A 149 -5.35 -0.05 2.53
CA TYR A 149 -5.76 -1.24 3.26
C TYR A 149 -5.10 -1.38 4.65
N LEU A 150 -3.97 -0.71 4.90
CA LEU A 150 -3.35 -0.69 6.23
C LEU A 150 -4.20 0.08 7.26
N LYS A 151 -5.09 0.96 6.79
CA LYS A 151 -6.05 1.73 7.60
C LYS A 151 -7.48 1.17 7.54
N LEU A 152 -7.64 -0.09 7.16
CA LEU A 152 -8.94 -0.75 7.17
C LEU A 152 -9.49 -0.79 8.61
N LEU A 153 -10.73 -0.31 8.78
CA LEU A 153 -11.38 -0.26 10.08
C LEU A 153 -11.93 -1.64 10.43
N VAL A 154 -11.21 -2.38 11.27
CA VAL A 154 -11.64 -3.70 11.77
C VAL A 154 -12.17 -3.64 13.22
N ASN A 155 -12.36 -2.45 13.79
CA ASN A 155 -12.99 -2.31 15.10
C ASN A 155 -14.49 -2.57 14.99
N VAL A 156 -14.97 -3.61 15.68
CA VAL A 156 -16.36 -4.10 15.60
C VAL A 156 -17.40 -3.08 16.04
N GLN A 157 -17.01 -2.11 16.88
CA GLN A 157 -17.89 -1.06 17.41
C GLN A 157 -17.95 0.20 16.53
N GLU A 158 -17.09 0.31 15.52
CA GLU A 158 -17.03 1.53 14.73
C GLU A 158 -18.02 1.50 13.57
N ARG A 159 -18.78 2.59 13.42
CA ARG A 159 -19.74 2.77 12.32
C ARG A 159 -19.10 2.67 10.93
N GLY A 160 -17.80 2.95 10.83
CA GLY A 160 -17.01 2.83 9.62
C GLY A 160 -16.40 1.44 9.39
N TRP A 161 -16.83 0.40 10.10
CA TRP A 161 -16.32 -0.96 9.92
C TRP A 161 -16.30 -1.35 8.43
N GLY A 162 -15.13 -1.77 7.94
CA GLY A 162 -14.88 -2.12 6.53
C GLY A 162 -14.55 -1.03 5.57
N PHE A 163 -14.74 0.20 6.00
CA PHE A 163 -14.22 1.32 5.26
C PHE A 163 -12.75 1.51 5.67
N THR A 164 -11.95 1.93 4.72
CA THR A 164 -10.68 2.57 5.06
C THR A 164 -11.03 3.95 5.62
N ASN A 165 -10.39 4.41 6.69
CA ASN A 165 -10.64 5.75 7.26
C ASN A 165 -10.15 6.92 6.35
N LEU A 166 -10.12 6.67 5.03
CA LEU A 166 -9.68 7.52 3.93
C LEU A 166 -10.84 7.79 2.95
N PHE A 167 -12.09 7.64 3.40
CA PHE A 167 -13.29 7.81 2.57
C PHE A 167 -13.80 9.25 2.49
N ASN A 168 -13.01 10.25 2.89
CA ASN A 168 -13.22 11.56 2.30
C ASN A 168 -12.85 11.43 0.82
N PRO A 169 -13.66 11.89 -0.14
CA PRO A 169 -13.30 11.88 -1.57
C PRO A 169 -11.94 12.54 -1.85
N GLU A 170 -11.53 13.46 -0.97
CA GLU A 170 -10.22 14.13 -0.98
C GLU A 170 -9.05 13.20 -0.58
N ASP A 171 -9.34 12.06 0.05
CA ASP A 171 -8.39 11.07 0.53
C ASP A 171 -8.18 9.88 -0.40
N GLU A 172 -8.92 9.75 -1.51
CA GLU A 172 -8.55 8.86 -2.63
C GLU A 172 -7.13 9.18 -3.15
N GLN A 173 -6.70 10.41 -2.90
CA GLN A 173 -5.33 10.90 -3.05
C GLN A 173 -4.51 10.66 -1.77
N ALA A 174 -4.38 9.39 -1.37
CA ALA A 174 -3.64 9.00 -0.17
C ALA A 174 -2.17 9.49 -0.16
N GLY A 175 -1.59 9.78 -1.33
CA GLY A 175 -0.23 10.29 -1.46
C GLY A 175 0.82 9.28 -0.96
N PRO A 176 2.06 9.73 -0.76
CA PRO A 176 3.04 8.94 -0.02
C PRO A 176 2.60 8.77 1.44
N ILE A 177 2.86 7.60 2.01
CA ILE A 177 2.42 7.24 3.36
C ILE A 177 3.63 6.78 4.17
N LEU A 178 3.83 7.37 5.35
CA LEU A 178 4.84 6.97 6.31
C LEU A 178 4.29 5.91 7.27
N ILE A 179 5.10 4.87 7.50
CA ILE A 179 4.80 3.76 8.40
C ILE A 179 5.94 3.59 9.39
N VAL A 180 5.60 3.54 10.67
CA VAL A 180 6.55 3.25 11.76
C VAL A 180 5.89 2.32 12.77
N ARG A 181 6.68 1.68 13.64
CA ARG A 181 6.14 1.00 14.82
C ARG A 181 6.14 1.94 16.02
N LYS A 182 5.03 1.95 16.77
CA LYS A 182 4.88 2.78 17.99
C LYS A 182 5.88 2.42 19.09
N ASP A 183 6.33 1.17 19.13
CA ASP A 183 7.33 0.68 20.08
C ASP A 183 8.77 1.10 19.71
N GLY A 184 8.96 1.85 18.62
CA GLY A 184 10.26 2.35 18.17
C GLY A 184 11.17 1.28 17.56
N LYS A 185 10.70 0.03 17.43
CA LYS A 185 11.46 -1.00 16.74
C LYS A 185 11.50 -0.72 15.23
N PRO A 186 12.60 -1.08 14.55
CA PRO A 186 12.71 -0.86 13.12
C PRO A 186 11.68 -1.72 12.36
N ILE A 187 11.23 -1.22 11.22
CA ILE A 187 10.38 -1.95 10.28
C ILE A 187 10.95 -1.80 8.87
N THR A 188 11.11 -2.91 8.14
CA THR A 188 11.78 -2.91 6.84
C THR A 188 10.79 -2.82 5.68
N PRO A 189 11.22 -2.40 4.47
CA PRO A 189 10.36 -2.31 3.28
C PRO A 189 9.64 -3.62 2.96
N ARG A 190 10.33 -4.76 3.05
CA ARG A 190 9.78 -6.09 2.77
C ARG A 190 8.74 -6.52 3.81
N GLN A 191 8.97 -6.20 5.09
CA GLN A 191 7.97 -6.45 6.13
C GLN A 191 6.69 -5.63 5.91
N VAL A 192 6.83 -4.35 5.54
CA VAL A 192 5.70 -3.49 5.19
C VAL A 192 4.99 -3.99 3.92
N GLU A 193 5.73 -4.47 2.93
CA GLU A 193 5.15 -5.05 1.73
C GLU A 193 4.27 -6.26 2.06
N ALA A 194 4.79 -7.20 2.85
CA ALA A 194 4.03 -8.38 3.27
C ALA A 194 2.81 -8.00 4.12
N LEU A 195 2.93 -7.04 5.03
CA LEU A 195 1.81 -6.54 5.83
C LEU A 195 0.73 -5.89 4.97
N ALA A 196 1.12 -5.04 4.01
CA ALA A 196 0.16 -4.39 3.13
C ALA A 196 -0.52 -5.38 2.17
N ALA A 197 0.22 -6.40 1.71
CA ALA A 197 -0.32 -7.50 0.94
C ALA A 197 -1.32 -8.35 1.75
N PHE A 198 -1.01 -8.66 3.01
CA PHE A 198 -1.92 -9.34 3.94
C PHE A 198 -3.24 -8.57 4.08
N CYS A 199 -3.16 -7.27 4.37
CA CYS A 199 -4.34 -6.42 4.51
C CYS A 199 -5.19 -6.39 3.23
N ARG A 200 -4.55 -6.30 2.07
CA ARG A 200 -5.23 -6.18 0.78
C ARG A 200 -5.84 -7.49 0.27
N PHE A 201 -5.12 -8.60 0.40
CA PHE A 201 -5.45 -9.85 -0.28
C PHE A 201 -6.05 -10.91 0.65
N GLN A 202 -5.88 -10.79 1.96
CA GLN A 202 -6.51 -11.70 2.93
C GLN A 202 -7.63 -11.01 3.70
N VAL A 203 -7.33 -9.87 4.35
CA VAL A 203 -8.30 -9.22 5.23
C VAL A 203 -9.41 -8.55 4.43
N ALA A 204 -9.08 -7.71 3.46
CA ALA A 204 -10.08 -6.90 2.75
C ALA A 204 -11.14 -7.71 1.95
N PRO A 205 -10.82 -8.83 1.26
CA PRO A 205 -11.81 -9.60 0.53
C PRO A 205 -12.83 -10.28 1.46
N GLU A 206 -12.35 -10.96 2.51
CA GLU A 206 -13.24 -11.60 3.49
C GLU A 206 -14.07 -10.56 4.24
N HIS A 207 -13.47 -9.41 4.55
CA HIS A 207 -14.18 -8.28 5.12
C HIS A 207 -15.32 -7.81 4.21
N ARG A 208 -15.06 -7.62 2.91
CA ARG A 208 -16.08 -7.18 1.94
C ARG A 208 -17.21 -8.19 1.86
N GLN A 209 -16.88 -9.48 1.80
CA GLN A 209 -17.87 -10.55 1.79
C GLN A 209 -18.80 -10.46 3.02
N LEU A 210 -18.22 -10.31 4.21
CA LEU A 210 -19.00 -10.18 5.44
C LEU A 210 -19.85 -8.89 5.46
N GLN A 211 -19.38 -7.81 4.85
CA GLN A 211 -20.16 -6.57 4.69
C GLN A 211 -21.34 -6.74 3.72
N ASP A 212 -21.15 -7.50 2.64
CA ASP A 212 -22.21 -7.78 1.68
C ASP A 212 -23.26 -8.74 2.27
N ASP A 213 -22.82 -9.71 3.09
CA ASP A 213 -23.69 -10.70 3.76
C ASP A 213 -24.46 -10.09 4.95
N CYS A 214 -23.79 -9.24 5.74
CA CYS A 214 -24.41 -8.51 6.84
C CYS A 214 -24.97 -7.19 6.31
N LEU A 215 -26.23 -7.20 5.84
CA LEU A 215 -26.92 -6.03 5.32
C LEU A 215 -26.57 -4.75 6.13
N PRO A 216 -26.10 -3.67 5.49
CA PRO A 216 -25.55 -2.49 6.17
C PRO A 216 -26.54 -1.73 7.05
N GLU A 217 -27.83 -2.07 6.97
CA GLU A 217 -28.93 -1.36 7.64
C GLU A 217 -29.23 -1.87 9.06
N LEU A 218 -28.65 -3.01 9.47
CA LEU A 218 -28.93 -3.57 10.79
C LEU A 218 -27.62 -3.74 11.58
N GLU A 219 -27.40 -2.81 12.51
CA GLU A 219 -26.53 -3.01 13.69
C GLU A 219 -27.16 -4.07 14.61
N SER A 220 -27.37 -5.28 14.09
CA SER A 220 -27.90 -6.40 14.85
C SER A 220 -26.80 -7.04 15.70
N ASP A 221 -27.19 -7.67 16.80
CA ASP A 221 -26.29 -8.47 17.64
C ASP A 221 -25.59 -9.56 16.81
N GLU A 222 -26.28 -10.13 15.81
CA GLU A 222 -25.72 -11.13 14.90
C GLU A 222 -24.59 -10.53 14.04
N SER A 223 -24.78 -9.33 13.46
CA SER A 223 -23.71 -8.67 12.71
C SER A 223 -22.52 -8.36 13.61
N PHE A 224 -22.77 -7.90 14.84
CA PHE A 224 -21.71 -7.60 15.79
C PHE A 224 -20.88 -8.84 16.15
N GLU A 225 -21.53 -9.96 16.46
CA GLU A 225 -20.83 -11.21 16.76
C GLU A 225 -20.11 -11.78 15.53
N ALA A 226 -20.67 -11.64 14.32
CA ALA A 226 -19.99 -12.04 13.09
C ALA A 226 -18.72 -11.22 12.83
N ARG A 227 -18.75 -9.89 13.05
CA ARG A 227 -17.56 -9.02 12.95
C ARG A 227 -16.50 -9.40 13.98
N LYS A 228 -16.91 -9.68 15.21
CA LYS A 228 -16.03 -10.11 16.30
C LYS A 228 -15.38 -11.45 15.99
N GLU A 229 -16.14 -12.40 15.48
CA GLU A 229 -15.62 -13.70 15.05
C GLU A 229 -14.63 -13.57 13.90
N PHE A 230 -14.93 -12.72 12.91
CA PHE A 230 -14.02 -12.40 11.82
C PHE A 230 -12.67 -11.87 12.35
N VAL A 231 -12.68 -10.84 13.20
CA VAL A 231 -11.45 -10.28 13.76
C VAL A 231 -10.68 -11.34 14.55
N ARG A 232 -11.38 -12.09 15.40
CA ARG A 232 -10.80 -13.15 16.25
C ARG A 232 -10.18 -14.28 15.46
N THR A 233 -10.68 -14.60 14.27
CA THR A 233 -10.24 -15.76 13.49
C THR A 233 -9.36 -15.41 12.30
N ARG A 234 -9.45 -14.19 11.76
CA ARG A 234 -8.80 -13.79 10.50
C ARG A 234 -7.78 -12.68 10.67
N VAL A 235 -7.91 -11.84 11.68
CA VAL A 235 -7.01 -10.69 11.90
C VAL A 235 -6.19 -10.93 13.16
N THR A 236 -5.42 -12.02 13.18
CA THR A 236 -4.61 -12.40 14.34
C THR A 236 -3.14 -12.54 13.97
N ARG A 237 -2.29 -12.52 14.99
CA ARG A 237 -0.86 -12.80 14.85
C ARG A 237 -0.58 -14.10 14.07
N SER A 238 -1.22 -15.20 14.46
CA SER A 238 -0.94 -16.52 13.88
C SER A 238 -1.33 -16.61 12.40
N VAL A 239 -2.44 -15.98 12.02
CA VAL A 239 -2.88 -15.90 10.61
C VAL A 239 -1.90 -15.07 9.80
N PHE A 240 -1.43 -13.93 10.34
CA PHE A 240 -0.44 -13.10 9.67
C PHE A 240 0.93 -13.81 9.57
N GLU A 241 1.44 -14.45 10.62
CA GLU A 241 2.72 -15.19 10.56
C GLU A 241 2.67 -16.31 9.52
N LYS A 242 1.56 -17.07 9.48
CA LYS A 242 1.36 -18.06 8.43
C LYS A 242 1.37 -17.43 7.03
N TYR A 243 0.61 -16.35 6.83
CA TYR A 243 0.60 -15.64 5.55
C TYR A 243 1.98 -15.11 5.17
N PHE A 244 2.73 -14.56 6.12
CA PHE A 244 4.07 -14.02 5.92
C PHE A 244 5.03 -15.09 5.43
N GLU A 245 5.02 -16.28 6.03
CA GLU A 245 5.87 -17.41 5.60
C GLU A 245 5.51 -17.91 4.19
N ASP A 246 4.21 -17.98 3.88
CA ASP A 246 3.73 -18.37 2.54
C ASP A 246 4.15 -17.31 1.50
N PHE A 247 3.92 -16.03 1.79
CA PHE A 247 4.30 -14.88 0.95
C PHE A 247 5.81 -14.78 0.74
N LYS A 248 6.61 -14.99 1.79
CA LYS A 248 8.07 -14.98 1.75
C LYS A 248 8.62 -16.06 0.82
N LYS A 249 8.07 -17.28 0.87
CA LYS A 249 8.46 -18.38 -0.03
C LYS A 249 8.16 -18.07 -1.48
N GLU A 250 6.97 -17.53 -1.77
CA GLU A 250 6.58 -17.11 -3.12
C GLU A 250 7.51 -16.03 -3.65
N ARG A 251 7.74 -14.97 -2.86
CA ARG A 251 8.65 -13.89 -3.23
C ARG A 251 10.10 -14.33 -3.41
N ALA A 252 10.58 -15.28 -2.61
CA ALA A 252 11.93 -15.82 -2.74
C ALA A 252 12.17 -16.56 -4.07
N MET A 253 11.12 -16.98 -4.79
CA MET A 253 11.25 -17.54 -6.14
C MET A 253 11.58 -16.46 -7.19
N GLU A 254 11.09 -15.24 -6.99
CA GLU A 254 11.30 -14.10 -7.89
C GLU A 254 12.55 -13.29 -7.49
N ASP A 255 12.74 -13.10 -6.19
CA ASP A 255 13.80 -12.31 -5.58
C ASP A 255 14.39 -13.08 -4.38
N PRO A 256 15.54 -13.76 -4.56
CA PRO A 256 16.18 -14.55 -3.52
C PRO A 256 16.48 -13.80 -2.21
N SER A 257 16.55 -12.45 -2.25
CA SER A 257 16.77 -11.65 -1.05
C SER A 257 15.62 -11.73 -0.03
N TRP A 258 14.47 -12.30 -0.42
CA TRP A 258 13.37 -12.60 0.49
C TRP A 258 13.63 -13.78 1.43
N ALA A 259 14.55 -14.69 1.10
CA ALA A 259 14.80 -15.92 1.86
C ALA A 259 15.19 -15.65 3.33
N ASP A 260 15.91 -14.56 3.59
CA ASP A 260 16.44 -14.21 4.90
C ASP A 260 15.64 -13.11 5.61
N VAL A 261 14.49 -12.70 5.07
CA VAL A 261 13.67 -11.66 5.69
C VAL A 261 13.05 -12.18 6.98
N ALA A 262 13.32 -11.46 8.08
CA ALA A 262 12.76 -11.75 9.40
C ALA A 262 11.30 -11.30 9.50
N SER A 263 10.50 -12.01 10.31
CA SER A 263 9.13 -11.63 10.62
C SER A 263 9.09 -10.32 11.41
N LEU A 264 7.94 -9.63 11.42
CA LEU A 264 7.74 -8.42 12.23
C LEU A 264 7.93 -8.67 13.74
N TYR A 265 7.79 -9.91 14.18
CA TYR A 265 7.93 -10.30 15.59
C TYR A 265 9.38 -10.64 16.01
N ASP A 266 10.27 -10.85 15.03
CA ASP A 266 11.66 -11.28 15.26
C ASP A 266 12.64 -10.10 15.29
N VAL A 267 12.12 -8.87 15.20
CA VAL A 267 12.88 -7.60 15.26
C VAL A 267 12.91 -7.03 16.67
#